data_AF-A0A354I8C0-F1
#
_entry.id   AF-A0A354I8C0-F1
#
_cell.length_a   1.000
_cell.length_b   1.000
_cell.length_c   1.000
_cell.angle_alpha   90.00
_cell.angle_beta   90.00
_cell.angle_gamma   90.00
#
_symmetry.space_group_name_H-M   'P 1'
#
loop_
_entity.id
_entity.type
_entity.pdbx_description
1 polymer ?
#
loop_
_entity_poly.entity_id
_entity_poly.type
_entity_poly.pdbx_seq_one_letter_code
_entity_poly.pdbx_strand_id
1 'polypeptide(L)'
;CNNFCSYCIVPYVRGRERSREPEDIIAEITCMVQDGVVEVMLLGQNVNSYGKNLKQRVTFAQLLKRVEKIEGLKRIRFMTSHPKDLSDELIEVMGSSEKICHHMHLPLQSGSSRLLSVMNRHYTKEDYLLLVEKLRKAVPDIALTTDIIVGFPGETEEDFEETLDMVRK
;
A
#
# COMPACT_ATOMS: atom_id res chain seq x y z
N CYS A 1 9.54 4.69 5.42
CA CYS A 1 9.74 3.42 4.73
C CYS A 1 11.15 2.90 5.07
N ASN A 2 11.22 1.69 5.62
CA ASN A 2 12.48 1.02 5.98
C ASN A 2 12.67 -0.28 5.17
N ASN A 3 12.14 -0.36 3.93
CA ASN A 3 12.19 -1.60 3.13
C ASN A 3 13.49 -1.79 2.33
N PHE A 4 14.31 -0.73 2.16
CA PHE A 4 15.62 -0.80 1.49
C PHE A 4 15.59 -1.55 0.15
N CYS A 5 14.59 -1.29 -0.69
CA CYS A 5 14.57 -1.79 -2.06
C CYS A 5 15.83 -1.29 -2.79
N SER A 6 16.51 -2.15 -3.55
CA SER A 6 17.86 -1.85 -4.07
C SER A 6 17.89 -0.67 -5.04
N TYR A 7 16.77 -0.34 -5.67
CA TYR A 7 16.60 0.83 -6.56
C TYR A 7 16.15 2.10 -5.83
N CYS A 8 15.79 2.02 -4.54
CA CYS A 8 15.11 3.10 -3.83
C CYS A 8 16.06 3.89 -2.92
N ILE A 9 16.24 5.17 -3.23
CA ILE A 9 17.09 6.08 -2.44
C ILE A 9 16.46 6.53 -1.11
N VAL A 10 15.13 6.38 -0.96
CA VAL A 10 14.33 6.97 0.13
C VAL A 10 14.89 6.70 1.54
N PRO A 11 15.27 5.46 1.92
CA PRO A 11 15.76 5.19 3.28
C PRO A 11 17.03 5.96 3.64
N TYR A 12 17.83 6.33 2.65
CA TYR A 12 19.10 7.04 2.85
C TYR A 12 18.91 8.56 2.95
N VAL A 13 17.99 9.14 2.18
CA VAL A 13 17.81 10.60 2.09
C VAL A 13 16.69 11.15 2.97
N ARG A 14 15.67 10.34 3.30
CA ARG A 14 14.56 10.76 4.16
C ARG A 14 14.70 10.30 5.62
N GLY A 15 15.75 9.54 5.92
CA GLY A 15 15.99 8.95 7.23
C GLY A 15 15.03 7.81 7.58
N ARG A 16 15.06 7.39 8.85
CA ARG A 16 14.20 6.32 9.36
C ARG A 16 12.74 6.71 9.33
N GLU A 17 11.89 5.72 9.10
CA GLU A 17 10.44 5.87 9.16
C GLU A 17 9.94 6.55 10.45
N ARG A 18 9.03 7.50 10.27
CA ARG A 18 8.30 8.22 11.32
C ARG A 18 6.82 8.18 10.99
N SER A 19 5.99 7.90 11.98
CA SER A 19 4.53 8.00 11.89
C SER A 19 4.07 9.17 12.75
N ARG A 20 3.04 9.89 12.30
CA ARG A 20 2.32 10.86 13.12
C ARG A 20 1.44 10.11 14.12
N GLU A 21 1.08 10.75 15.23
CA GLU A 21 0.11 10.18 16.14
C GLU A 21 -1.28 10.13 15.45
N PRO A 22 -2.07 9.06 15.66
CA PRO A 22 -3.35 8.90 14.99
C PRO A 22 -4.33 10.01 15.34
N GLU A 23 -4.26 10.54 16.56
CA GLU A 23 -5.10 11.64 17.04
C GLU A 23 -4.85 12.92 16.25
N ASP A 24 -3.60 13.23 15.89
CA ASP A 24 -3.26 14.39 15.07
C ASP A 24 -3.84 14.28 13.65
N ILE A 25 -3.80 13.07 13.07
CA ILE A 25 -4.36 12.81 11.73
C ILE A 25 -5.89 12.94 11.75
N ILE A 26 -6.54 12.38 12.77
CA ILE A 26 -8.01 12.43 12.93
C ILE A 26 -8.47 13.88 13.13
N ALA A 27 -7.77 14.64 13.97
CA ALA A 27 -8.09 16.04 14.23
C ALA A 27 -7.96 16.89 12.94
N GLU A 28 -6.89 16.69 12.17
CA GLU A 28 -6.69 17.39 10.89
C GLU A 28 -7.80 17.06 9.89
N ILE A 29 -8.15 15.78 9.71
CA ILE A 29 -9.24 15.38 8.81
C ILE A 29 -10.57 15.94 9.28
N THR A 30 -10.85 15.92 10.58
CA THR A 30 -12.10 16.47 11.15
C THR A 30 -12.22 17.96 10.84
N CYS A 31 -11.13 18.73 10.98
CA CYS A 31 -11.09 20.14 10.61
C CYS A 31 -11.37 20.35 9.11
N MET A 32 -10.70 19.58 8.23
CA MET A 32 -10.95 19.64 6.79
C MET A 32 -12.41 19.36 6.43
N VAL A 33 -13.03 18.38 7.10
CA VAL A 33 -14.43 18.03 6.85
C VAL A 33 -15.39 19.14 7.30
N GLN A 34 -15.08 19.85 8.41
CA GLN A 34 -15.83 21.03 8.83
C GLN A 34 -15.79 22.16 7.79
N ASP A 35 -14.68 22.26 7.05
CA ASP A 35 -14.51 23.20 5.93
C ASP A 35 -15.15 22.71 4.61
N GLY A 36 -15.86 21.57 4.65
CA GLY A 36 -16.61 21.02 3.52
C GLY A 36 -15.83 20.03 2.66
N VAL A 37 -14.64 19.58 3.09
CA VAL A 37 -13.92 18.49 2.41
C VAL A 37 -14.67 17.18 2.58
N VAL A 38 -14.93 16.49 1.47
CA VAL A 38 -15.68 15.23 1.44
C VAL A 38 -14.82 14.00 1.15
N GLU A 39 -13.60 14.20 0.66
CA GLU A 39 -12.65 13.14 0.29
C GLU A 39 -11.26 13.47 0.83
N VAL A 40 -10.59 12.47 1.43
CA VAL A 40 -9.20 12.59 1.87
C VAL A 40 -8.34 11.48 1.29
N MET A 41 -7.06 11.80 1.07
CA MET A 41 -6.05 10.84 0.61
C MET A 41 -4.93 10.74 1.63
N LEU A 42 -4.81 9.58 2.28
CA LEU A 42 -3.74 9.28 3.23
C LEU A 42 -2.48 8.86 2.46
N LEU A 43 -1.42 9.64 2.63
CA LEU A 43 -0.14 9.45 1.93
C LEU A 43 0.99 9.13 2.91
N GLY A 44 1.94 8.33 2.43
CA GLY A 44 3.15 7.95 3.16
C GLY A 44 4.26 7.55 2.19
N GLN A 45 5.38 7.07 2.71
CA GLN A 45 6.39 6.38 1.88
C GLN A 45 6.09 4.88 1.78
N ASN A 46 5.53 4.32 2.85
CA ASN A 46 4.87 3.02 2.90
C ASN A 46 3.76 3.20 3.94
N VAL A 47 2.51 3.25 3.51
CA VAL A 47 1.39 3.44 4.45
C VAL A 47 1.10 2.20 5.27
N ASN A 48 1.41 1.01 4.74
CA ASN A 48 1.13 -0.25 5.43
C ASN A 48 2.01 -0.47 6.67
N SER A 49 3.16 0.19 6.76
CA SER A 49 4.04 0.18 7.94
C SER A 49 3.67 1.20 9.01
N TYR A 50 2.60 1.98 8.82
CA TYR A 50 2.16 3.01 9.78
C TYR A 50 2.04 2.46 11.21
N GLY A 51 2.51 3.27 12.17
CA GLY A 51 2.29 3.05 13.60
C GLY A 51 3.20 2.03 14.27
N LYS A 52 4.09 1.36 13.51
CA LYS A 52 5.09 0.41 14.06
C LYS A 52 6.08 1.07 15.05
N ASN A 53 6.31 2.38 14.91
CA ASN A 53 7.27 3.18 15.66
C ASN A 53 6.63 4.12 16.70
N LEU A 54 5.30 4.10 16.86
CA LEU A 54 4.60 4.88 17.88
C LEU A 54 4.76 4.22 19.25
N LYS A 55 4.68 5.04 20.31
CA LYS A 55 4.67 4.54 21.70
C LYS A 55 3.47 3.63 21.93
N GLN A 56 2.30 4.09 21.51
CA GLN A 56 1.08 3.28 21.44
C GLN A 56 0.88 2.83 20.01
N ARG A 57 1.12 1.54 19.74
CA ARG A 57 1.03 0.99 18.39
C ARG A 57 -0.43 1.01 17.91
N VAL A 58 -0.61 1.50 16.69
CA VAL A 58 -1.89 1.49 15.96
C VAL A 58 -1.60 1.06 14.53
N THR A 59 -2.29 0.04 14.02
CA THR A 59 -2.09 -0.40 12.63
C THR A 59 -2.71 0.58 11.64
N PHE A 60 -2.29 0.55 10.38
CA PHE A 60 -2.92 1.36 9.35
C PHE A 60 -4.42 1.02 9.18
N ALA A 61 -4.77 -0.26 9.27
CA ALA A 61 -6.16 -0.72 9.25
C ALA A 61 -6.99 -0.13 10.41
N GLN A 62 -6.41 -0.09 11.62
CA GLN A 62 -7.06 0.55 12.77
C GLN A 62 -7.20 2.07 12.58
N LEU A 63 -6.20 2.74 11.99
CA LEU A 63 -6.32 4.16 11.65
C LEU A 63 -7.47 4.39 10.66
N LEU A 64 -7.58 3.59 9.60
CA LEU A 64 -8.67 3.68 8.63
C LEU A 64 -10.05 3.49 9.29
N LYS A 65 -10.20 2.49 10.17
CA LYS A 65 -11.43 2.29 10.97
C LYS A 65 -11.78 3.51 11.83
N ARG A 66 -10.79 4.28 12.30
CA ARG A 66 -11.02 5.52 13.06
C ARG A 66 -11.41 6.68 12.13
N VAL A 67 -10.72 6.84 10.99
CA VAL A 67 -11.01 7.87 9.99
C VAL A 67 -12.41 7.69 9.38
N GLU A 68 -12.82 6.45 9.14
CA GLU A 68 -14.16 6.12 8.62
C GLU A 68 -15.30 6.61 9.52
N LYS A 69 -15.07 6.70 10.83
CA LYS A 69 -16.06 7.19 11.81
C LYS A 69 -16.26 8.71 11.77
N ILE A 70 -15.43 9.46 11.05
CA ILE A 70 -15.58 10.91 10.93
C ILE A 70 -16.87 11.20 10.15
N GLU A 71 -17.81 11.85 10.82
CA GLU A 71 -19.07 12.29 10.22
C GLU A 71 -18.81 13.36 9.16
N GLY A 72 -19.57 13.33 8.05
CA GLY A 72 -19.38 14.24 6.91
C GLY A 72 -18.31 13.78 5.90
N LEU A 73 -17.33 12.98 6.32
CA LEU A 73 -16.37 12.38 5.40
C LEU A 73 -17.05 11.30 4.55
N LYS A 74 -16.94 11.41 3.22
CA LYS A 74 -17.59 10.50 2.27
C LYS A 74 -16.64 9.50 1.62
N ARG A 75 -15.38 9.88 1.40
CA ARG A 75 -14.40 9.03 0.70
C ARG A 75 -13.03 9.05 1.35
N ILE A 76 -12.43 7.88 1.43
CA ILE A 76 -11.07 7.66 1.92
C ILE A 76 -10.28 6.98 0.81
N ARG A 77 -9.15 7.59 0.45
CA ARG A 77 -8.13 7.00 -0.42
C ARG A 77 -6.84 6.86 0.35
N PHE A 78 -6.00 5.93 -0.08
CA PHE A 78 -4.62 5.86 0.32
C PHE A 78 -3.77 5.34 -0.84
N MET A 79 -2.47 5.58 -0.78
CA MET A 79 -1.51 5.13 -1.78
C MET A 79 -0.18 4.82 -1.11
N THR A 80 0.77 4.27 -1.86
CA THR A 80 2.09 3.80 -1.40
C THR A 80 2.04 2.51 -0.60
N SER A 81 1.24 1.56 -1.09
CA SER A 81 1.19 0.24 -0.49
C SER A 81 2.39 -0.61 -0.92
N HIS A 82 2.87 -1.46 -0.02
CA HIS A 82 3.92 -2.42 -0.30
C HIS A 82 3.35 -3.83 -0.17
N PRO A 83 3.45 -4.71 -1.19
CA PRO A 83 2.83 -6.04 -1.17
C PRO A 83 3.18 -6.86 0.08
N LYS A 84 4.46 -6.88 0.48
CA LYS A 84 4.93 -7.54 1.70
C LYS A 84 4.23 -7.08 2.99
N ASP A 85 3.85 -5.80 3.08
CA ASP A 85 3.30 -5.19 4.29
C ASP A 85 1.76 -5.15 4.28
N LEU A 86 1.12 -5.61 3.20
CA LEU A 86 -0.34 -5.66 3.11
C LEU A 86 -0.88 -6.80 3.99
N SER A 87 -1.55 -6.44 5.10
CA SER A 87 -2.09 -7.41 6.05
C SER A 87 -3.50 -7.85 5.70
N ASP A 88 -3.87 -9.07 6.13
CA ASP A 88 -5.25 -9.57 6.01
C ASP A 88 -6.25 -8.64 6.74
N GLU A 89 -5.84 -8.02 7.87
CA GLU A 89 -6.66 -7.03 8.58
C GLU A 89 -7.01 -5.82 7.69
N LEU A 90 -6.06 -5.35 6.87
CA LEU A 90 -6.32 -4.22 5.98
C LEU A 90 -7.25 -4.63 4.83
N ILE A 91 -7.07 -5.84 4.30
CA ILE A 91 -7.95 -6.38 3.25
C ILE A 91 -9.39 -6.50 3.76
N GLU A 92 -9.58 -6.99 4.98
CA GLU A 92 -10.89 -7.08 5.63
C GLU A 92 -11.53 -5.69 5.81
N VAL A 93 -10.76 -4.71 6.29
CA VAL A 93 -11.25 -3.32 6.43
C VAL A 93 -11.68 -2.72 5.10
N MET A 94 -10.93 -2.96 4.03
CA MET A 94 -11.32 -2.49 2.71
C MET A 94 -12.62 -3.17 2.24
N GLY A 95 -12.79 -4.46 2.50
CA GLY A 95 -13.99 -5.22 2.11
C GLY A 95 -15.25 -4.86 2.88
N SER A 96 -15.13 -4.40 4.12
CA SER A 96 -16.30 -4.04 4.95
C SER A 96 -16.61 -2.55 5.00
N SER A 97 -15.75 -1.70 4.42
CA SER A 97 -15.91 -0.25 4.49
C SER A 97 -16.83 0.28 3.39
N GLU A 98 -17.67 1.26 3.73
CA GLU A 98 -18.50 1.97 2.75
C GLU A 98 -17.82 3.25 2.22
N LYS A 99 -16.77 3.72 2.90
CA LYS A 99 -16.09 4.99 2.57
C LYS A 99 -14.73 4.79 1.90
N ILE A 100 -14.06 3.65 2.10
CA ILE A 100 -12.77 3.38 1.48
C ILE A 100 -13.00 3.06 0.00
N CYS A 101 -12.30 3.80 -0.87
CA CYS A 101 -12.44 3.58 -2.32
C CYS A 101 -11.86 2.21 -2.71
N HIS A 102 -12.57 1.48 -3.57
CA HIS A 102 -12.15 0.19 -4.15
C HIS A 102 -11.06 0.36 -5.22
N HIS A 103 -9.97 1.04 -4.86
CA HIS A 103 -8.81 1.24 -5.69
C HIS A 103 -7.55 1.07 -4.84
N MET A 104 -6.62 0.23 -5.30
CA MET A 104 -5.36 0.01 -4.63
C MET A 104 -4.20 0.06 -5.60
N HIS A 105 -3.23 0.94 -5.30
CA HIS A 105 -1.96 0.95 -5.99
C HIS A 105 -0.99 -0.01 -5.29
N LEU A 106 -0.70 -1.13 -5.94
CA LEU A 106 0.09 -2.24 -5.42
C LEU A 106 1.27 -2.51 -6.37
N PRO A 107 2.43 -1.86 -6.17
CA PRO A 107 3.55 -1.96 -7.10
C PRO A 107 4.14 -3.37 -7.11
N LEU A 108 4.16 -4.02 -8.27
CA LEU A 108 4.76 -5.33 -8.49
C LEU A 108 6.27 -5.21 -8.71
N GLN A 109 6.70 -4.18 -9.46
CA GLN A 109 8.07 -3.88 -9.88
C GLN A 109 8.62 -4.82 -10.95
N SER A 110 8.51 -6.14 -10.77
CA SER A 110 8.86 -7.16 -11.78
C SER A 110 8.02 -8.42 -11.56
N GLY A 111 7.71 -9.14 -12.64
CA GLY A 111 7.06 -10.44 -12.54
C GLY A 111 8.01 -11.60 -12.29
N SER A 112 9.34 -11.38 -12.33
CA SER A 112 10.32 -12.43 -12.03
C SER A 112 10.62 -12.51 -10.55
N SER A 113 10.37 -13.69 -9.94
CA SER A 113 10.72 -13.95 -8.54
C SER A 113 12.22 -13.80 -8.27
N ARG A 114 13.05 -14.09 -9.28
CA ARG A 114 14.50 -13.88 -9.20
C ARG A 114 14.83 -12.39 -9.11
N LEU A 115 14.26 -11.56 -9.99
CA LEU A 115 14.48 -10.10 -9.95
C LEU A 115 13.87 -9.46 -8.71
N LEU A 116 12.68 -9.88 -8.28
CA LEU A 116 12.06 -9.42 -7.03
C LEU A 116 12.99 -9.64 -5.82
N SER A 117 13.71 -10.77 -5.79
CA SER A 117 14.71 -11.05 -4.76
C SER A 117 15.90 -10.06 -4.84
N VAL A 118 16.47 -9.83 -6.03
CA VAL A 118 17.58 -8.87 -6.22
C VAL A 118 17.14 -7.42 -5.97
N MET A 119 15.85 -7.11 -6.22
CA MET A 119 15.22 -5.84 -5.88
C MET A 119 14.98 -5.64 -4.37
N ASN A 120 15.26 -6.68 -3.57
CA ASN A 120 15.00 -6.74 -2.13
C ASN A 120 13.52 -6.53 -1.77
N ARG A 121 12.61 -7.17 -2.50
CA ARG A 121 11.15 -7.04 -2.33
C ARG A 121 10.57 -7.94 -1.24
N HIS A 122 11.25 -9.05 -0.94
CA HIS A 122 10.85 -10.05 0.07
C HIS A 122 9.47 -10.66 -0.14
N TYR A 123 9.08 -10.89 -1.40
CA TYR A 123 7.92 -11.69 -1.81
C TYR A 123 8.20 -12.24 -3.22
N THR A 124 7.54 -13.32 -3.59
CA THR A 124 7.60 -13.90 -4.94
C THR A 124 6.41 -13.48 -5.81
N LYS A 125 6.45 -13.79 -7.12
CA LYS A 125 5.29 -13.55 -8.00
C LYS A 125 4.05 -14.35 -7.56
N GLU A 126 4.25 -15.55 -7.01
CA GLU A 126 3.18 -16.38 -6.46
C GLU A 126 2.55 -15.75 -5.21
N ASP A 127 3.38 -15.23 -4.28
CA ASP A 127 2.89 -14.49 -3.11
C ASP A 127 2.04 -13.28 -3.53
N TYR A 128 2.47 -12.57 -4.57
CA TYR A 128 1.75 -11.43 -5.12
C TYR A 128 0.40 -11.84 -5.72
N LEU A 129 0.34 -12.93 -6.49
CA LEU A 129 -0.92 -13.44 -7.06
C LEU A 129 -1.89 -13.89 -5.98
N LEU A 130 -1.42 -14.58 -4.94
CA LEU A 130 -2.24 -14.96 -3.78
C LEU A 130 -2.79 -13.73 -3.05
N LEU A 131 -1.99 -12.68 -2.93
CA LEU A 131 -2.43 -11.41 -2.34
C LEU A 131 -3.52 -10.73 -3.18
N VAL A 132 -3.36 -10.70 -4.50
CA VAL A 132 -4.36 -10.18 -5.44
C VAL A 132 -5.66 -10.99 -5.37
N GLU A 133 -5.57 -12.32 -5.27
CA GLU A 133 -6.74 -13.19 -5.11
C GLU A 133 -7.51 -12.85 -3.83
N LYS A 134 -6.81 -12.71 -2.69
CA LYS A 134 -7.41 -12.29 -1.41
C LYS A 134 -8.12 -10.94 -1.53
N LEU A 135 -7.48 -9.97 -2.16
CA LEU A 135 -8.05 -8.63 -2.40
C LEU A 135 -9.32 -8.71 -3.25
N ARG A 136 -9.28 -9.39 -4.41
CA ARG A 136 -10.44 -9.58 -5.28
C ARG A 136 -11.57 -10.37 -4.60
N LYS A 137 -11.26 -11.26 -3.67
CA LYS A 137 -12.27 -11.98 -2.88
C LYS A 137 -12.97 -11.08 -1.86
N ALA A 138 -12.22 -10.21 -1.18
CA ALA A 138 -12.77 -9.30 -0.18
C ALA A 138 -13.45 -8.07 -0.79
N VAL A 139 -12.93 -7.58 -1.92
CA VAL A 139 -13.43 -6.41 -2.66
C VAL A 139 -13.57 -6.80 -4.14
N PRO A 140 -14.70 -7.39 -4.56
CA PRO A 140 -14.88 -7.97 -5.90
C PRO A 140 -14.66 -7.01 -7.09
N ASP A 141 -14.94 -5.73 -6.90
CA ASP A 141 -14.82 -4.67 -7.91
C ASP A 141 -13.54 -3.82 -7.75
N ILE A 142 -12.54 -4.31 -7.00
CA ILE A 142 -11.30 -3.57 -6.76
C ILE A 142 -10.52 -3.28 -8.05
N ALA A 143 -10.22 -2.00 -8.26
CA ALA A 143 -9.28 -1.55 -9.29
C ALA A 143 -7.85 -1.62 -8.76
N LEU A 144 -7.00 -2.44 -9.37
CA LEU A 144 -5.58 -2.54 -9.03
C LEU A 144 -4.74 -1.77 -10.05
N THR A 145 -3.83 -0.94 -9.54
CA THR A 145 -2.79 -0.29 -10.34
C THR A 145 -1.42 -0.71 -9.84
N THR A 146 -0.41 -0.66 -10.70
CA THR A 146 0.94 -1.16 -10.37
C THR A 146 2.00 -0.39 -11.13
N ASP A 147 3.24 -0.48 -10.66
CA ASP A 147 4.43 0.03 -11.32
C ASP A 147 5.34 -1.13 -11.70
N ILE A 148 6.05 -0.99 -12.83
CA ILE A 148 7.00 -1.97 -13.35
C ILE A 148 8.30 -1.25 -13.70
N ILE A 149 9.44 -1.85 -13.36
CA ILE A 149 10.78 -1.41 -13.72
C ILE A 149 11.35 -2.41 -14.71
N VAL A 150 11.53 -1.98 -15.96
CA VAL A 150 12.22 -2.74 -17.02
C VAL A 150 13.69 -2.30 -17.09
N GLY A 151 14.57 -3.19 -17.57
CA GLY A 151 16.00 -2.94 -17.67
C GLY A 151 16.69 -2.86 -16.31
N PHE A 152 16.15 -3.54 -15.28
CA PHE A 152 16.81 -3.62 -13.98
C PHE A 152 18.18 -4.31 -14.13
N PRO A 153 19.26 -3.88 -13.43
CA PRO A 153 20.57 -4.49 -13.58
C PRO A 153 20.56 -6.01 -13.39
N GLY A 154 20.85 -6.74 -14.46
CA GLY A 154 20.84 -8.20 -14.50
C GLY A 154 19.52 -8.83 -14.94
N GLU A 155 18.55 -8.06 -15.44
CA GLU A 155 17.35 -8.57 -16.13
C GLU A 155 17.71 -9.34 -17.40
N THR A 156 17.12 -10.53 -17.56
CA THR A 156 17.21 -11.34 -18.78
C THR A 156 15.89 -11.29 -19.55
N GLU A 157 15.90 -11.77 -20.80
CA GLU A 157 14.70 -11.93 -21.62
C GLU A 157 13.63 -12.79 -20.91
N GLU A 158 14.06 -13.85 -20.21
CA GLU A 158 13.16 -14.74 -19.47
C GLU A 158 12.45 -14.00 -18.33
N ASP A 159 13.14 -13.12 -17.59
CA ASP A 159 12.49 -12.33 -16.53
C ASP A 159 11.51 -11.30 -17.09
N PHE A 160 11.83 -10.75 -18.26
CA PHE A 160 10.95 -9.81 -18.96
C PHE A 160 9.67 -10.51 -19.41
N GLU A 161 9.78 -11.71 -20.00
CA GLU A 161 8.61 -12.53 -20.37
C GLU A 161 7.78 -12.94 -19.14
N GLU A 162 8.41 -13.27 -18.02
CA GLU A 162 7.68 -13.50 -16.75
C GLU A 162 6.91 -12.25 -16.29
N THR A 163 7.46 -11.06 -16.52
CA THR A 163 6.80 -9.78 -16.21
C THR A 163 5.60 -9.53 -17.13
N LEU A 164 5.73 -9.83 -18.42
CA LEU A 164 4.61 -9.74 -19.36
C LEU A 164 3.50 -10.73 -19.03
N ASP A 165 3.84 -11.97 -18.67
CA ASP A 165 2.88 -12.98 -18.22
C ASP A 165 2.09 -12.51 -16.98
N MET A 166 2.78 -11.90 -16.01
CA MET A 166 2.14 -11.33 -14.81
C MET A 166 1.15 -10.20 -15.14
N VAL A 167 1.47 -9.33 -16.10
CA VAL A 167 0.59 -8.22 -16.52
C VAL A 167 -0.67 -8.71 -17.23
N ARG A 168 -0.61 -9.86 -17.89
CA ARG A 168 -1.75 -10.46 -18.60
C ARG A 168 -2.78 -11.12 -17.66
N LYS A 169 -2.45 -11.33 -16.38
CA LYS A 169 -3.26 -12.02 -15.35
C LYS A 169 -3.99 -11.03 -14.43
#